data_AF-A0AAD5WHY2-F1
#
_entry.id   AF-A0AAD5WHY2-F1
#
_cell.length_a   1.000
_cell.length_b   1.000
_cell.length_c   1.000
_cell.angle_alpha   90.00
_cell.angle_beta   90.00
_cell.angle_gamma   90.00
#
_symmetry.space_group_name_H-M   'P 1'
#
loop_
_entity.id
_entity.type
_entity.pdbx_description
1 polymer ?
#
loop_
_entity_poly.entity_id
_entity_poly.type
_entity_poly.pdbx_seq_one_letter_code
_entity_poly.pdbx_strand_id
1 'polypeptide(L)'
;MDLLVFKFRFQGVSCYVRGGKRDSYLIINENGCSVDEAVLPHPTYDMTNGVVYASTMAFRFTKSRRVSFSCMISVCHKDDYCMNDIPPSCPRSLRKRQLREEFFVDERLKHSNSETKSATHINDTVLVQRDVKTSNG
;
A
#
# COMPACT_ATOMS: atom_id res chain seq x y z
N MET A 1 -36.08 6.27 -19.52
CA MET A 1 -35.56 5.32 -18.52
C MET A 1 -34.07 5.55 -18.46
N ASP A 2 -33.62 6.41 -17.56
CA ASP A 2 -32.20 6.69 -17.40
C ASP A 2 -31.49 5.43 -16.92
N LEU A 3 -30.55 4.96 -17.72
CA LEU A 3 -29.66 3.89 -17.34
C LEU A 3 -28.86 4.42 -16.14
N LEU A 4 -29.06 3.85 -14.95
CA LEU A 4 -28.22 4.09 -13.77
C LEU A 4 -26.80 3.61 -14.08
N VAL A 5 -26.02 4.46 -14.76
CA VAL A 5 -24.59 4.25 -14.96
C VAL A 5 -23.94 4.63 -13.64
N PHE A 6 -23.73 3.64 -12.77
CA PHE A 6 -22.94 3.82 -11.56
C PHE A 6 -21.52 4.19 -11.95
N LYS A 7 -21.12 5.44 -11.68
CA LYS A 7 -19.79 5.94 -11.99
C LYS A 7 -18.91 5.72 -10.77
N PHE A 8 -18.01 4.75 -10.85
CA PHE A 8 -17.02 4.49 -9.81
C PHE A 8 -15.64 4.99 -10.20
N ARG A 9 -14.83 5.29 -9.19
CA ARG A 9 -13.40 5.63 -9.30
C ARG A 9 -12.59 4.72 -8.39
N PHE A 10 -11.38 4.38 -8.78
CA PHE A 10 -10.46 3.67 -7.89
C PHE A 10 -10.06 4.61 -6.75
N GLN A 11 -10.34 4.19 -5.52
CA GLN A 11 -10.04 4.94 -4.31
C GLN A 11 -8.69 4.56 -3.73
N GLY A 12 -8.41 3.26 -3.69
CA GLY A 12 -7.23 2.74 -3.04
C GLY A 12 -6.84 1.38 -3.60
N VAL A 13 -5.55 1.09 -3.48
CA VAL A 13 -4.98 -0.21 -3.83
C VAL A 13 -3.96 -0.60 -2.78
N SER A 14 -4.11 -1.78 -2.17
CA SER A 14 -3.11 -2.36 -1.27
C SER A 14 -2.61 -3.65 -1.90
N CYS A 15 -1.29 -3.79 -2.05
CA CYS A 15 -0.70 -4.89 -2.80
C CYS A 15 0.40 -5.57 -2.02
N TYR A 16 0.43 -6.89 -2.13
CA TYR A 16 1.56 -7.71 -1.75
C TYR A 16 2.22 -8.33 -2.99
N VAL A 17 3.54 -8.45 -2.95
CA VAL A 17 4.33 -9.18 -3.92
C VAL A 17 4.94 -10.43 -3.27
N ARG A 18 4.95 -11.54 -4.01
CA ARG A 18 5.49 -12.83 -3.56
C ARG A 18 6.43 -13.41 -4.60
N GLY A 19 7.57 -13.89 -4.13
CA GLY A 19 8.49 -14.70 -4.92
C GLY A 19 8.16 -16.18 -4.91
N GLY A 20 7.52 -16.71 -3.86
CA GLY A 20 7.22 -18.14 -3.75
C GLY A 20 6.29 -18.42 -2.57
N LYS A 21 6.24 -19.68 -2.10
CA LYS A 21 5.27 -20.09 -1.07
C LYS A 21 5.46 -19.45 0.32
N ARG A 22 6.65 -18.95 0.66
CA ARG A 22 6.98 -18.56 2.05
C ARG A 22 7.18 -17.06 2.29
N ASP A 23 7.43 -16.27 1.25
CA ASP A 23 7.78 -14.86 1.39
C ASP A 23 6.76 -13.95 0.69
N SER A 24 6.16 -13.03 1.46
CA SER A 24 5.18 -12.04 1.01
C SER A 24 5.55 -10.68 1.57
N TYR A 25 5.64 -9.69 0.69
CA TYR A 25 6.03 -8.33 1.04
C TYR A 25 4.95 -7.36 0.61
N LEU A 26 4.52 -6.47 1.52
CA LEU A 26 3.71 -5.32 1.15
C LEU A 26 4.54 -4.49 0.17
N ILE A 27 3.95 -4.10 -0.95
CA ILE A 27 4.59 -3.26 -1.98
C ILE A 27 3.80 -1.96 -2.21
N ILE A 28 2.49 -1.98 -1.97
CA ILE A 28 1.66 -0.79 -1.84
C ILE A 28 0.87 -0.94 -0.54
N ASN A 29 0.95 0.05 0.35
CA ASN A 29 0.27 0.03 1.64
C ASN A 29 -1.23 0.32 1.53
N GLU A 30 -1.92 0.26 2.66
CA GLU A 30 -3.38 0.44 2.75
C GLU A 30 -3.85 1.82 2.28
N ASN A 31 -2.98 2.82 2.35
CA ASN A 31 -3.26 4.18 1.88
C ASN A 31 -3.06 4.34 0.36
N GLY A 32 -2.70 3.28 -0.38
CA GLY A 32 -2.45 3.36 -1.81
C GLY A 32 -1.05 3.86 -2.18
N CYS A 33 -0.12 3.91 -1.22
CA CYS A 33 1.23 4.40 -1.43
C CYS A 33 2.25 3.27 -1.50
N SER A 34 3.20 3.36 -2.45
CA SER A 34 4.34 2.45 -2.47
C SER A 34 5.14 2.53 -1.17
N VAL A 35 5.60 1.38 -0.69
CA VAL A 35 6.50 1.29 0.46
C VAL A 35 7.99 1.43 0.09
N ASP A 36 8.33 1.25 -1.20
CA ASP A 36 9.67 1.48 -1.73
C ASP A 36 9.56 1.93 -3.20
N GLU A 37 9.63 3.25 -3.41
CA GLU A 37 9.51 3.87 -4.73
C GLU A 37 10.57 3.42 -5.74
N ALA A 38 11.71 2.85 -5.29
CA ALA A 38 12.72 2.33 -6.20
C ALA A 38 12.34 0.96 -6.79
N VAL A 39 11.49 0.18 -6.10
CA VAL A 39 10.99 -1.10 -6.58
C VAL A 39 9.69 -0.90 -7.37
N LEU A 40 8.80 -0.02 -6.90
CA LEU A 40 7.56 0.33 -7.56
C LEU A 40 7.24 1.77 -7.20
N PRO A 41 7.11 2.72 -8.15
CA PRO A 41 6.73 4.10 -7.80
C PRO A 41 5.30 4.16 -7.24
N HIS A 42 4.93 5.30 -6.64
CA HIS A 42 3.54 5.55 -6.25
C HIS A 42 2.59 5.38 -7.46
N PRO A 43 1.44 4.70 -7.29
CA PRO A 43 0.45 4.58 -8.36
C PRO A 43 -0.06 5.93 -8.83
N THR A 44 -0.21 6.06 -10.15
CA THR A 44 -0.85 7.20 -10.80
C THR A 44 -2.33 6.88 -10.99
N TYR A 45 -3.20 7.79 -10.56
CA TYR A 45 -4.65 7.69 -10.73
C TYR A 45 -5.06 8.58 -11.91
N ASP A 46 -5.38 7.94 -13.03
CA ASP A 46 -5.93 8.63 -14.20
C ASP A 46 -7.45 8.67 -14.10
N MET A 47 -7.95 9.80 -13.61
CA MET A 47 -9.37 10.02 -13.39
C MET A 47 -10.16 10.16 -14.69
N THR A 48 -9.49 10.51 -15.79
CA THR A 48 -10.12 10.66 -17.11
C THR A 48 -10.44 9.29 -17.69
N ASN A 49 -9.43 8.41 -17.70
CA ASN A 49 -9.55 7.06 -18.27
C ASN A 49 -10.06 6.03 -17.25
N GLY A 50 -10.16 6.39 -15.97
CA GLY A 50 -10.64 5.50 -14.91
C GLY A 50 -9.67 4.34 -14.66
N VAL A 51 -8.36 4.58 -14.73
CA VAL A 51 -7.32 3.57 -14.51
C VAL A 51 -6.35 3.98 -13.42
N VAL A 52 -5.79 3.00 -12.73
CA VAL A 52 -4.69 3.19 -11.78
C VAL A 52 -3.53 2.30 -12.20
N TYR A 53 -2.34 2.87 -12.32
CA TYR A 53 -1.17 2.15 -12.79
C TYR A 53 0.11 2.64 -12.13
N ALA A 54 1.10 1.75 -12.04
CA ALA A 54 2.46 2.06 -11.62
C ALA A 54 3.43 1.35 -12.57
N SER A 55 4.28 2.12 -13.26
CA SER A 55 5.27 1.58 -14.19
C SER A 55 6.59 1.35 -13.46
N THR A 56 7.14 0.14 -13.52
CA THR A 56 8.45 -0.19 -12.92
C THR A 56 9.28 -1.09 -13.83
N MET A 57 10.58 -1.18 -13.53
CA MET A 57 11.48 -2.14 -14.18
C MET A 57 11.17 -3.55 -13.68
N ALA A 58 11.30 -4.53 -14.58
CA ALA A 58 11.17 -5.93 -14.20
C ALA A 58 12.24 -6.30 -13.16
N PHE A 59 11.82 -7.02 -12.12
CA PHE A 59 12.71 -7.49 -11.06
C PHE A 59 12.49 -8.97 -10.77
N ARG A 60 13.45 -9.57 -10.05
CA ARG A 60 13.37 -10.95 -9.59
C ARG A 60 13.74 -11.06 -8.12
N PHE A 61 13.19 -12.08 -7.48
CA PHE A 61 13.63 -12.51 -6.16
C PHE A 61 14.80 -13.49 -6.30
N THR A 62 15.76 -13.44 -5.38
CA THR A 62 16.95 -14.30 -5.37
C THR A 62 16.61 -15.79 -5.33
N LYS A 63 15.57 -16.14 -4.58
CA LYS A 63 15.15 -17.53 -4.35
C LYS A 63 14.04 -18.00 -5.29
N SER A 64 13.61 -17.19 -6.25
CA SER A 64 12.53 -17.56 -7.17
C SER A 64 12.60 -16.93 -8.54
N ARG A 65 12.16 -17.70 -9.54
CA ARG A 65 11.99 -17.25 -10.92
C ARG A 65 10.56 -16.75 -11.21
N ARG A 66 9.68 -16.74 -10.20
CA ARG A 66 8.30 -16.26 -10.33
C ARG A 66 8.08 -15.04 -9.45
N VAL A 67 7.28 -14.12 -9.93
CA VAL A 67 6.78 -12.97 -9.19
C VAL A 67 5.26 -12.98 -9.33
N SER A 68 4.55 -12.84 -8.21
CA SER A 68 3.10 -12.75 -8.20
C SER A 68 2.67 -11.55 -7.35
N PHE A 69 1.68 -10.83 -7.84
CA PHE A 69 1.07 -9.69 -7.16
C PHE A 69 -0.33 -10.06 -6.71
N SER A 70 -0.67 -9.68 -5.49
CA SER A 70 -1.98 -9.91 -4.88
C SER A 70 -2.45 -8.57 -4.32
N CYS A 71 -3.49 -8.01 -4.92
CA CYS A 71 -3.96 -6.67 -4.58
C CYS A 71 -5.41 -6.69 -4.12
N MET A 72 -5.71 -5.87 -3.11
CA MET A 72 -7.06 -5.48 -2.73
C MET A 72 -7.32 -4.10 -3.33
N ILE A 73 -8.46 -3.95 -3.99
CA ILE A 73 -8.83 -2.73 -4.71
C ILE A 73 -10.11 -2.19 -4.08
N SER A 74 -10.09 -0.91 -3.74
CA SER A 74 -11.25 -0.17 -3.24
C SER A 74 -11.74 0.80 -4.30
N VAL A 75 -13.06 0.92 -4.44
CA VAL A 75 -13.70 1.86 -5.37
C VAL A 75 -14.62 2.80 -4.61
N CYS A 76 -14.70 4.04 -5.09
CA CYS A 76 -15.53 5.10 -4.56
C CYS A 76 -16.59 5.48 -5.60
N HIS A 77 -17.83 5.69 -5.17
CA HIS A 77 -18.86 6.24 -6.05
C HIS A 77 -18.56 7.72 -6.33
N LYS A 78 -18.83 8.18 -7.56
CA LYS A 78 -18.46 9.53 -8.00
C LYS A 78 -19.09 10.66 -7.17
N ASP A 79 -20.25 10.41 -6.56
CA ASP A 79 -20.99 11.40 -5.78
C ASP A 79 -20.77 11.24 -4.27
N ASP A 80 -19.87 10.34 -3.85
CA ASP A 80 -19.55 10.12 -2.43
C ASP A 80 -18.36 10.98 -1.96
N TYR A 81 -18.27 11.17 -0.65
CA TYR A 81 -17.23 11.98 -0.01
C TYR A 81 -15.81 11.45 -0.19
N CYS A 82 -15.65 10.14 -0.42
CA CYS A 82 -14.36 9.50 -0.63
C CYS A 82 -13.62 10.01 -1.88
N MET A 83 -14.32 10.70 -2.79
CA MET A 83 -13.70 11.36 -3.95
C MET A 83 -12.68 12.43 -3.57
N ASN A 84 -12.79 13.01 -2.38
CA ASN A 84 -11.84 14.01 -1.87
C ASN A 84 -10.48 13.39 -1.49
N ASP A 85 -10.43 12.08 -1.27
CA ASP A 85 -9.23 11.33 -0.90
C ASP A 85 -8.52 10.69 -2.11
N ILE A 86 -8.97 11.01 -3.34
CA ILE A 86 -8.46 10.45 -4.60
C ILE A 86 -7.81 11.57 -5.43
N PRO A 87 -6.52 11.46 -5.80
CA PRO A 87 -5.57 10.40 -5.43
C PRO A 87 -5.12 10.50 -3.96
N PRO A 88 -4.66 9.38 -3.38
CA PRO A 88 -4.10 9.40 -2.02
C PRO A 88 -2.87 10.29 -1.94
N SER A 89 -2.73 10.98 -0.80
CA SER A 89 -1.55 11.79 -0.51
C SER A 89 -0.40 10.92 -0.02
N CYS A 90 0.56 10.66 -0.89
CA CYS A 90 1.74 9.88 -0.56
C CYS A 90 2.93 10.76 -0.16
N PRO A 91 3.67 10.42 0.91
CA PRO A 91 4.88 11.13 1.27
C PRO A 91 5.91 10.96 0.15
N ARG A 92 6.47 12.08 -0.34
CA ARG A 92 7.55 12.02 -1.34
C ARG A 92 8.76 11.32 -0.71
N SER A 93 9.18 10.17 -1.24
CA SER A 93 10.45 9.60 -0.80
C SER A 93 11.60 10.43 -1.39
N LEU A 94 12.48 10.91 -0.52
CA LEU A 94 13.75 11.56 -0.92
C LEU A 94 14.76 10.54 -1.48
N ARG A 95 14.43 9.23 -1.48
CA ARG A 95 15.28 8.13 -1.98
C ARG A 95 15.25 7.98 -3.51
N LYS A 96 14.96 9.06 -4.23
CA LYS A 96 15.04 9.08 -5.71
C LYS A 96 16.47 9.09 -6.24
N ARG A 97 17.48 9.23 -5.37
CA ARG A 97 18.85 9.54 -5.77
C ARG A 97 19.88 8.70 -5.02
N GLN A 98 19.83 7.40 -5.21
CA GLN A 98 20.97 6.48 -5.27
C GLN A 98 20.28 5.15 -5.68
N LEU A 99 20.65 4.47 -6.75
CA LEU A 99 21.58 3.34 -6.64
C LEU A 99 21.83 2.80 -8.05
N ARG A 100 23.07 2.93 -8.51
CA ARG A 100 23.74 1.81 -9.18
C ARG A 100 24.28 0.95 -8.04
N GLU A 101 23.48 0.02 -7.55
CA GLU A 101 23.97 -1.07 -6.72
C GLU A 101 22.87 -2.14 -6.71
N GLU A 102 23.26 -3.34 -7.12
CA GLU A 102 22.42 -4.52 -7.29
C GLU A 102 21.93 -5.07 -5.94
N PHE A 103 21.28 -4.25 -5.12
CA PHE A 103 20.60 -4.77 -3.94
C PHE A 103 19.44 -5.65 -4.39
N PHE A 104 19.40 -6.87 -3.89
CA PHE A 104 18.32 -7.80 -4.16
C PHE A 104 17.00 -7.23 -3.64
N VAL A 105 15.96 -7.27 -4.47
CA VAL A 105 14.63 -6.75 -4.13
C VAL A 105 14.07 -7.39 -2.86
N ASP A 106 14.45 -8.65 -2.57
CA ASP A 106 14.11 -9.34 -1.32
C ASP A 106 14.54 -8.54 -0.07
N GLU A 107 15.76 -8.03 -0.05
CA GLU A 107 16.34 -7.36 1.12
C GLU A 107 15.74 -5.97 1.32
N ARG A 108 15.57 -5.22 0.22
CA ARG A 108 14.91 -3.91 0.25
C ARG A 108 13.50 -4.01 0.79
N LEU A 109 12.70 -4.93 0.24
CA LEU A 109 11.33 -5.10 0.66
C LEU A 109 11.23 -5.61 2.10
N LYS A 110 12.12 -6.50 2.55
CA LYS A 110 12.20 -6.89 3.98
C LYS A 110 12.42 -5.67 4.88
N HIS A 111 13.34 -4.79 4.50
CA HIS A 111 13.65 -3.59 5.27
C HIS A 111 12.45 -2.63 5.32
N SER A 112 11.89 -2.23 4.19
CA SER A 112 10.71 -1.35 4.14
C SER A 112 9.49 -1.92 4.88
N ASN A 113 9.32 -3.25 4.84
CA ASN A 113 8.22 -3.92 5.54
C ASN A 113 8.46 -4.02 7.06
N SER A 114 9.71 -4.05 7.53
CA SER A 114 10.02 -4.01 8.96
C SER A 114 9.66 -2.65 9.58
N GLU A 115 9.94 -1.56 8.86
CA GLU A 115 9.56 -0.20 9.25
C GLU A 115 8.04 -0.04 9.31
N THR A 116 7.32 -0.62 8.34
CA THR A 116 5.85 -0.58 8.29
C THR A 116 5.20 -1.38 9.43
N LYS A 117 5.78 -2.52 9.82
CA LYS A 117 5.32 -3.32 10.98
C LYS A 117 5.56 -2.61 12.31
N SER A 118 6.62 -1.82 12.41
CA SER A 118 6.91 -1.05 13.62
C SER A 118 5.94 0.12 13.80
N ALA A 119 5.41 0.69 12.71
CA ALA A 119 4.37 1.72 12.76
C ALA A 119 2.97 1.17 13.11
N THR A 120 2.72 -0.12 12.91
CA THR A 120 1.46 -0.79 13.28
C THR A 120 1.46 -1.34 14.71
N HIS A 121 2.64 -1.52 15.34
CA HIS A 121 2.75 -1.99 16.72
C HIS A 121 2.41 -0.92 17.79
N ILE A 122 2.04 0.30 17.40
CA ILE A 122 1.63 1.37 18.33
C ILE A 122 0.17 1.20 18.79
N ASN A 123 -0.62 0.32 18.16
CA ASN A 123 -2.05 0.14 18.52
C ASN A 123 -2.38 -1.20 19.22
N ASP A 124 -1.40 -2.09 19.44
CA ASP A 124 -1.63 -3.38 20.12
C ASP A 124 -1.45 -3.34 21.65
N THR A 125 -1.42 -2.14 22.27
CA THR A 125 -1.35 -1.99 23.74
C THR A 125 -2.64 -1.44 24.36
N VAL A 126 -3.78 -1.48 23.67
CA VAL A 126 -5.07 -1.10 24.25
C VAL A 126 -5.99 -2.30 24.32
N LEU A 127 -5.73 -3.19 25.28
CA LEU A 127 -6.75 -3.99 25.98
C LEU A 127 -6.13 -4.56 27.27
N VAL A 128 -6.81 -4.31 28.40
CA VAL A 128 -6.51 -4.66 29.81
C VAL A 128 -5.59 -3.62 30.49
N GLN A 129 -6.01 -2.69 31.35
CA GLN A 129 -7.02 -2.69 32.43
C GLN A 129 -7.78 -1.34 32.48
N ARG A 130 -9.11 -1.39 32.63
CA ARG A 130 -9.85 -0.30 33.28
C ARG A 130 -9.89 -0.61 34.77
N ASP A 131 -8.97 -0.05 35.53
CA ASP A 131 -9.18 0.12 36.98
C ASP A 131 -10.24 1.21 37.17
N VAL A 132 -11.49 0.78 37.36
CA VAL A 132 -12.53 1.65 37.91
C VAL A 132 -12.23 1.82 39.40
N LYS A 133 -11.51 2.88 39.74
CA LYS A 133 -11.54 3.46 41.08
C LYS A 133 -12.88 4.20 41.23
N THR A 134 -13.80 3.63 41.98
CA THR A 134 -14.86 4.38 42.65
C THR A 134 -14.50 4.52 44.11
N SER A 135 -14.23 5.76 44.56
CA SER A 135 -14.19 6.12 45.98
C SER A 135 -15.45 6.88 46.36
N ASN A 136 -16.01 6.47 47.49
CA ASN A 136 -16.81 7.21 48.48
C ASN A 136 -18.32 7.40 48.24
N GLY A 137 -19.05 6.75 49.14
CA GLY A 137 -20.45 6.89 49.53
C GLY A 137 -20.74 5.87 50.60
#